data_AF-A0A821ISV5-F1
#
_entry.id   AF-A0A821ISV5-F1
#
_cell.length_a   1.000
_cell.length_b   1.000
_cell.length_c   1.000
_cell.angle_alpha   90.00
_cell.angle_beta   90.00
_cell.angle_gamma   90.00
#
_symmetry.space_group_name_H-M   'P 1'
#
loop_
_entity.id
_entity.type
_entity.pdbx_description
1 polymer ?
#
loop_
_entity_poly.entity_id
_entity_poly.type
_entity_poly.pdbx_seq_one_letter_code
_entity_poly.pdbx_strand_id
1 'polypeptide(L)'
;MTPFSINVVGPTSVSLRRMNIISTAPSTTRMTTLMTTVSRSYVSNIAGVTTNYSSTLNSDSSTFTRNGSSGTFYYEAIQVTVNRTGNYTLRSNCATDTYGYLYVNNFNSYDVSSNLVKCDDDAGGNFQFSMTYTLQAGTSYILVFTTYSSNVMTPFSINVVGPTSVSLRRMNIIST
;
A
#
# COMPACT_ATOMS: atom_id res chain seq x y z
N MET A 1 9.39 -37.40 -25.95
CA MET A 1 10.35 -36.27 -25.92
C MET A 1 10.20 -35.58 -24.59
N THR A 2 11.29 -35.40 -23.84
CA THR A 2 11.30 -34.65 -22.58
C THR A 2 11.31 -33.16 -22.88
N PRO A 3 10.50 -32.32 -22.20
CA PRO A 3 10.59 -30.88 -22.35
C PRO A 3 11.96 -30.40 -21.86
N PHE A 4 12.61 -29.51 -22.62
CA PHE A 4 13.78 -28.79 -22.16
C PHE A 4 13.34 -27.40 -21.66
N SER A 5 14.02 -26.89 -20.63
CA SER A 5 13.78 -25.56 -20.08
C SER A 5 15.00 -24.69 -20.30
N ILE A 6 14.77 -23.46 -20.75
CA ILE A 6 15.82 -22.44 -20.86
C ILE A 6 15.66 -21.50 -19.65
N ASN A 7 16.67 -21.48 -18.78
CA ASN A 7 16.76 -20.50 -17.70
C ASN A 7 17.63 -19.33 -18.16
N VAL A 8 17.08 -18.12 -18.09
CA VAL A 8 17.79 -16.88 -18.40
C VAL A 8 17.78 -16.02 -17.14
N VAL A 9 18.95 -15.68 -16.61
CA VAL A 9 19.10 -14.85 -15.41
C VAL A 9 19.85 -13.58 -15.80
N GLY A 10 19.23 -12.41 -15.59
CA GLY A 10 19.84 -11.11 -15.84
C GLY A 10 18.87 -9.94 -15.63
N PRO A 11 19.37 -8.71 -15.42
CA PRO A 11 18.54 -7.54 -15.08
C PRO A 11 17.77 -6.92 -16.27
N THR A 12 17.87 -7.49 -17.47
CA THR A 12 17.27 -6.93 -18.70
C THR A 12 16.34 -7.91 -19.41
N SER A 13 15.32 -7.38 -20.09
CA SER A 13 14.40 -8.15 -20.94
C SER A 13 15.14 -8.90 -22.06
N VAL A 14 14.90 -10.22 -22.19
CA VAL A 14 15.43 -11.03 -23.30
C VAL A 14 14.34 -11.24 -24.35
N SER A 15 14.67 -10.94 -25.61
CA SER A 15 13.81 -11.19 -26.76
C SER A 15 14.17 -12.54 -27.38
N LEU A 16 13.27 -13.52 -27.26
CA LEU A 16 13.43 -14.83 -27.92
C LEU A 16 12.86 -14.74 -29.33
N ARG A 17 13.73 -14.83 -30.35
CA ARG A 17 13.29 -15.01 -31.74
C ARG A 17 13.27 -16.50 -32.07
N ARG A 18 12.15 -16.99 -32.61
CA ARG A 18 12.01 -18.37 -33.07
C ARG A 18 12.97 -18.61 -34.23
N MET A 19 13.96 -19.47 -34.04
CA MET A 19 14.86 -19.91 -35.11
C MET A 19 14.23 -21.11 -35.80
N ASN A 20 13.91 -20.98 -37.09
CA ASN A 20 13.48 -22.12 -37.90
C ASN A 20 14.73 -22.89 -38.33
N ILE A 21 14.92 -24.10 -37.81
CA ILE A 21 15.99 -25.00 -38.23
C ILE A 21 15.54 -25.66 -39.54
N ILE A 22 16.20 -25.35 -40.66
CA ILE A 22 16.00 -26.05 -41.92
C ILE A 22 17.05 -27.16 -41.99
N SER A 23 16.60 -28.42 -41.88
CA SER A 23 17.44 -29.60 -42.11
C SER A 23 17.57 -29.84 -43.63
N THR A 24 18.79 -29.83 -44.17
CA THR A 24 19.07 -30.17 -45.57
C THR A 24 19.48 -31.63 -45.71
N ALA A 25 18.53 -32.55 -45.47
CA ALA A 25 18.64 -33.94 -45.88
C ALA A 25 17.29 -34.42 -46.48
N PRO A 26 17.29 -35.22 -47.56
CA PRO A 26 16.05 -35.65 -48.22
C PRO A 26 15.44 -36.80 -47.41
N SER A 27 14.68 -36.47 -46.38
CA SER A 27 13.83 -37.44 -45.69
C SER A 27 12.55 -36.75 -45.21
N THR A 28 11.42 -37.30 -45.62
CA THR A 28 10.04 -36.86 -45.37
C THR A 28 9.87 -36.40 -43.92
N THR A 29 9.87 -35.08 -43.70
CA THR A 29 9.73 -34.51 -42.36
C THR A 29 8.27 -34.14 -42.13
N ARG A 30 7.55 -34.93 -41.31
CA ARG A 30 6.24 -34.49 -40.78
C ARG A 30 6.50 -33.31 -39.85
N MET A 31 6.08 -32.11 -40.25
CA MET A 31 6.06 -30.94 -39.36
C MET A 31 5.08 -31.23 -38.21
N THR A 32 5.64 -31.55 -37.05
CA THR A 32 4.86 -31.60 -35.81
C THR A 32 5.01 -30.23 -35.16
N THR A 33 3.96 -29.41 -35.25
CA THR A 33 3.92 -28.10 -34.58
C THR A 33 3.79 -28.33 -33.07
N LEU A 34 4.89 -28.23 -32.33
CA LEU A 34 4.80 -28.10 -30.87
C LEU A 34 4.21 -26.73 -30.53
N MET A 35 2.98 -26.72 -30.01
CA MET A 35 2.41 -25.57 -29.32
C MET A 35 3.09 -25.47 -27.94
N THR A 36 4.19 -24.72 -27.86
CA THR A 36 4.79 -24.41 -26.56
C THR A 36 4.03 -23.24 -25.96
N THR A 37 3.18 -23.51 -24.96
CA THR A 37 2.61 -22.46 -24.11
C THR A 37 3.73 -21.80 -23.33
N VAL A 38 4.07 -20.55 -23.67
CA VAL A 38 4.98 -19.73 -22.87
C VAL A 38 4.15 -19.12 -21.73
N SER A 39 4.14 -19.80 -20.58
CA SER A 39 3.61 -19.22 -19.35
C SER A 39 4.58 -18.13 -18.89
N ARG A 40 4.22 -16.86 -19.11
CA ARG A 40 4.98 -15.71 -18.61
C ARG A 40 4.68 -15.54 -17.12
N SER A 41 5.41 -16.25 -16.25
CA SER A 41 5.43 -15.94 -14.82
C SER A 41 6.27 -14.69 -14.61
N TYR A 42 5.61 -13.54 -14.58
CA TYR A 42 6.24 -12.30 -14.17
C TYR A 42 6.43 -12.38 -12.65
N VAL A 43 7.58 -12.87 -12.19
CA VAL A 43 7.99 -12.64 -10.79
C VAL A 43 8.53 -11.22 -10.74
N SER A 44 7.63 -10.24 -10.80
CA SER A 44 7.99 -8.88 -10.44
C SER A 44 8.27 -8.86 -8.94
N ASN A 45 9.54 -8.86 -8.56
CA ASN A 45 9.97 -8.11 -7.38
C ASN A 45 9.75 -6.61 -7.66
N ILE A 46 8.51 -6.18 -7.85
CA ILE A 46 8.17 -4.76 -7.72
C ILE A 46 8.12 -4.54 -6.23
N ALA A 47 9.27 -4.22 -5.63
CA ALA A 47 9.27 -3.55 -4.34
C ALA A 47 8.34 -2.33 -4.49
N GLY A 48 7.34 -2.22 -3.63
CA GLY A 48 6.38 -1.13 -3.70
C GLY A 48 7.09 0.22 -3.61
N VAL A 49 6.56 1.23 -4.30
CA VAL A 49 7.02 2.61 -4.14
C VAL A 49 6.68 3.06 -2.73
N THR A 50 7.66 3.63 -2.04
CA THR A 50 7.51 4.11 -0.67
C THR A 50 7.32 5.62 -0.66
N THR A 51 6.32 6.10 0.08
CA THR A 51 6.08 7.51 0.38
C THR A 51 6.16 7.71 1.89
N ASN A 52 6.87 8.73 2.34
CA ASN A 52 6.98 9.06 3.75
C ASN A 52 6.25 10.38 4.04
N TYR A 53 5.64 10.44 5.21
CA TYR A 53 5.07 11.64 5.79
C TYR A 53 5.53 11.75 7.24
N SER A 54 5.76 12.94 7.75
CA SER A 54 6.16 13.14 9.14
C SER A 54 5.55 14.41 9.70
N SER A 55 5.12 14.35 10.95
CA SER A 55 4.50 15.47 11.66
C SER A 55 4.65 15.26 13.18
N THR A 56 3.95 16.06 13.97
CA THR A 56 3.95 15.97 15.44
C THR A 56 2.56 16.28 15.96
N LEU A 57 2.06 15.41 16.85
CA LEU A 57 0.91 15.73 17.69
C LEU A 57 1.40 16.64 18.83
N ASN A 58 0.79 17.81 18.98
CA ASN A 58 1.13 18.79 20.00
C ASN A 58 -0.16 19.41 20.58
N SER A 59 -0.02 20.42 21.45
CA SER A 59 -1.15 21.08 22.11
C SER A 59 -2.13 21.76 21.15
N ASP A 60 -1.69 22.07 19.93
CA ASP A 60 -2.50 22.72 18.89
C ASP A 60 -3.18 21.70 17.97
N SER A 61 -2.89 20.41 18.13
CA SER A 61 -3.57 19.34 17.40
C SER A 61 -5.02 19.23 17.85
N SER A 62 -5.93 19.06 16.90
CA SER A 62 -7.33 18.76 17.18
C SER A 62 -7.45 17.47 17.99
N THR A 63 -8.53 17.38 18.79
CA THR A 63 -8.80 16.21 19.62
C THR A 63 -10.11 15.55 19.28
N PHE A 64 -10.23 14.25 19.57
CA PHE A 64 -11.46 13.49 19.42
C PHE A 64 -11.57 12.37 20.45
N THR A 65 -12.73 11.74 20.53
CA THR A 65 -12.97 10.53 21.32
C THR A 65 -12.91 9.32 20.41
N ARG A 66 -11.99 8.39 20.66
CA ARG A 66 -11.87 7.14 19.87
C ARG A 66 -13.07 6.23 20.09
N ASN A 67 -13.37 5.39 19.08
CA ASN A 67 -14.41 4.38 19.22
C ASN A 67 -14.08 3.41 20.36
N GLY A 68 -15.06 3.14 21.23
CA GLY A 68 -14.89 2.29 22.42
C GLY A 68 -14.03 2.89 23.54
N SER A 69 -13.73 4.19 23.52
CA SER A 69 -12.98 4.89 24.57
C SER A 69 -13.74 6.11 25.09
N SER A 70 -13.40 6.55 26.31
CA SER A 70 -13.88 7.80 26.92
C SER A 70 -12.79 8.88 27.02
N GLY A 71 -11.57 8.60 26.52
CA GLY A 71 -10.44 9.53 26.60
C GLY A 71 -10.45 10.61 25.51
N THR A 72 -9.63 11.64 25.72
CA THR A 72 -9.32 12.67 24.73
C THR A 72 -8.02 12.34 24.02
N PHE A 73 -8.06 12.28 22.69
CA PHE A 73 -6.91 11.89 21.88
C PHE A 73 -6.57 12.99 20.88
N TYR A 74 -5.32 13.41 20.85
CA TYR A 74 -4.80 14.28 19.80
C TYR A 74 -4.74 13.50 18.49
N TYR A 75 -5.13 14.11 17.38
CA TYR A 75 -5.08 13.47 16.08
C TYR A 75 -4.57 14.40 14.98
N GLU A 76 -4.12 13.79 13.90
CA GLU A 76 -3.90 14.49 12.63
C GLU A 76 -4.62 13.75 11.50
N ALA A 77 -5.47 14.48 10.78
CA ALA A 77 -6.12 13.98 9.58
C ALA A 77 -5.25 14.30 8.35
N ILE A 78 -5.01 13.30 7.52
CA ILE A 78 -4.12 13.34 6.36
C ILE A 78 -4.91 12.86 5.16
N GLN A 79 -5.11 13.73 4.18
CA GLN A 79 -5.68 13.34 2.90
C GLN A 79 -4.69 12.44 2.16
N VAL A 80 -5.18 11.29 1.71
CA VAL A 80 -4.43 10.28 0.96
C VAL A 80 -4.99 10.25 -0.46
N THR A 81 -4.15 10.60 -1.44
CA THR A 81 -4.53 10.57 -2.86
C THR A 81 -3.59 9.66 -3.64
N VAL A 82 -4.16 8.71 -4.38
CA VAL A 82 -3.44 7.78 -5.25
C VAL A 82 -3.79 8.05 -6.71
N ASN A 83 -2.81 7.91 -7.60
CA ASN A 83 -3.01 8.01 -9.05
C ASN A 83 -3.21 6.65 -9.72
N ARG A 84 -3.06 5.56 -8.97
CA ARG A 84 -3.23 4.18 -9.46
C ARG A 84 -3.99 3.35 -8.42
N THR A 85 -5.09 2.75 -8.84
CA THR A 85 -5.81 1.77 -8.00
C THR A 85 -4.91 0.59 -7.67
N GLY A 86 -4.91 0.15 -6.41
CA GLY A 86 -4.20 -1.05 -5.98
C GLY A 86 -4.11 -1.16 -4.46
N ASN A 87 -3.37 -2.17 -3.98
CA ASN A 87 -3.15 -2.37 -2.55
C ASN A 87 -2.04 -1.47 -2.04
N TYR A 88 -2.36 -0.67 -1.03
CA TYR A 88 -1.40 0.16 -0.32
C TYR A 88 -1.36 -0.28 1.14
N THR A 89 -0.16 -0.35 1.69
CA THR A 89 0.07 -0.57 3.12
C THR A 89 0.46 0.77 3.75
N LEU A 90 -0.32 1.21 4.72
CA LEU A 90 -0.06 2.42 5.51
C LEU A 90 0.37 1.98 6.90
N ARG A 91 1.55 2.41 7.32
CA ARG A 91 2.18 2.01 8.59
C ARG A 91 2.70 3.22 9.34
N SER A 92 2.47 3.28 10.64
CA SER A 92 3.11 4.27 11.52
C SER A 92 4.52 3.86 11.91
N ASN A 93 5.31 4.87 12.28
CA ASN A 93 6.55 4.72 13.00
C ASN A 93 6.67 5.86 14.01
N CYS A 94 6.62 5.50 15.28
CA CYS A 94 6.57 6.36 16.45
C CYS A 94 7.25 5.66 17.64
N ALA A 95 7.71 6.44 18.62
CA ALA A 95 8.23 5.90 19.88
C ALA A 95 7.12 5.43 20.85
N THR A 96 5.86 5.78 20.57
CA THR A 96 4.69 5.46 21.39
C THR A 96 3.76 4.49 20.66
N ASP A 97 2.84 3.90 21.43
CA ASP A 97 1.74 3.09 20.91
C ASP A 97 0.78 3.94 20.07
N THR A 98 0.48 3.48 18.86
CA THR A 98 -0.25 4.24 17.84
C THR A 98 -1.60 3.61 17.51
N TYR A 99 -2.50 4.41 16.95
CA TYR A 99 -3.77 3.91 16.40
C TYR A 99 -4.04 4.66 15.09
N GLY A 100 -4.34 3.93 14.03
CA GLY A 100 -4.68 4.47 12.72
C GLY A 100 -6.12 4.19 12.34
N TYR A 101 -6.79 5.17 11.74
CA TYR A 101 -8.11 5.01 11.12
C TYR A 101 -8.05 5.47 9.67
N LEU A 102 -8.64 4.70 8.76
CA LEU A 102 -8.78 5.08 7.36
C LEU A 102 -10.26 5.24 7.04
N TYR A 103 -10.57 6.42 6.51
CA TYR A 103 -11.90 6.82 6.09
C TYR A 103 -11.96 6.98 4.57
N VAL A 104 -13.13 6.72 4.01
CA VAL A 104 -13.47 7.08 2.64
C VAL A 104 -14.27 8.38 2.61
N ASN A 105 -14.03 9.25 1.64
CA ASN A 105 -14.69 10.54 1.44
C ASN A 105 -14.43 11.59 2.53
N ASN A 106 -14.91 11.39 3.76
CA ASN A 106 -14.82 12.34 4.86
C ASN A 106 -14.53 11.64 6.21
N PHE A 107 -14.03 12.42 7.16
CA PHE A 107 -13.84 12.06 8.55
C PHE A 107 -14.64 13.04 9.42
N ASN A 108 -15.42 12.51 10.35
CA ASN A 108 -16.15 13.29 11.35
C ASN A 108 -15.66 12.92 12.75
N SER A 109 -15.06 13.88 13.46
CA SER A 109 -14.53 13.65 14.82
C SER A 109 -15.61 13.40 15.87
N TYR A 110 -16.88 13.72 15.58
CA TYR A 110 -18.02 13.46 16.46
C TYR A 110 -18.73 12.13 16.15
N ASP A 111 -18.50 11.57 14.96
CA ASP A 111 -19.02 10.27 14.54
C ASP A 111 -17.91 9.47 13.88
N VAL A 112 -17.02 8.94 14.73
CA VAL A 112 -15.81 8.23 14.33
C VAL A 112 -16.07 6.93 13.57
N SER A 113 -17.30 6.42 13.57
CA SER A 113 -17.68 5.21 12.84
C SER A 113 -18.12 5.53 11.41
N SER A 114 -18.57 6.76 11.15
CA SER A 114 -19.01 7.18 9.83
C SER A 114 -17.88 7.11 8.81
N ASN A 115 -18.14 6.44 7.69
CA ASN A 115 -17.20 6.25 6.57
C ASN A 115 -15.88 5.55 6.92
N LEU A 116 -15.77 4.93 8.09
CA LEU A 116 -14.60 4.14 8.48
C LEU A 116 -14.53 2.89 7.61
N VAL A 117 -13.39 2.67 6.94
CA VAL A 117 -13.17 1.47 6.11
C VAL A 117 -12.15 0.52 6.71
N LYS A 118 -11.24 1.02 7.55
CA LYS A 118 -10.26 0.19 8.26
C LYS A 118 -9.66 0.94 9.43
N CYS A 119 -9.28 0.23 10.48
CA CYS A 119 -8.49 0.75 11.57
C CYS A 119 -7.58 -0.34 12.13
N ASP A 120 -6.52 0.05 12.82
CA ASP A 120 -5.51 -0.85 13.39
C ASP A 120 -4.68 -0.09 14.44
N ASP A 121 -4.15 -0.80 15.44
CA ASP A 121 -3.27 -0.25 16.48
C ASP A 121 -1.92 -0.97 16.61
N ASP A 122 -1.82 -2.26 16.31
CA ASP A 122 -0.62 -3.04 16.64
C ASP A 122 -0.06 -3.95 15.54
N ALA A 123 -0.73 -4.08 14.38
CA ALA A 123 -0.33 -5.06 13.36
C ALA A 123 1.01 -4.75 12.66
N GLY A 124 1.56 -3.56 12.85
CA GLY A 124 2.91 -3.18 12.40
C GLY A 124 4.02 -3.73 13.29
N GLY A 125 3.70 -4.24 14.48
CA GLY A 125 4.69 -4.57 15.50
C GLY A 125 5.31 -3.32 16.13
N ASN A 126 5.95 -3.49 17.29
CA ASN A 126 6.42 -2.37 18.13
C ASN A 126 5.30 -1.35 18.41
N PHE A 127 4.07 -1.83 18.63
CA PHE A 127 2.89 -1.00 18.91
C PHE A 127 2.57 0.03 17.81
N GLN A 128 2.95 -0.29 16.58
CA GLN A 128 2.64 0.53 15.41
C GLN A 128 1.45 -0.05 14.67
N PHE A 129 0.51 0.81 14.25
CA PHE A 129 -0.51 0.38 13.33
C PHE A 129 0.09 0.05 11.96
N SER A 130 -0.48 -0.94 11.30
CA SER A 130 -0.19 -1.26 9.91
C SER A 130 -1.41 -1.84 9.23
N MET A 131 -1.94 -1.11 8.26
CA MET A 131 -3.16 -1.50 7.56
C MET A 131 -2.96 -1.49 6.04
N THR A 132 -3.33 -2.61 5.43
CA THR A 132 -3.39 -2.76 3.97
C THR A 132 -4.82 -2.62 3.48
N TYR A 133 -5.01 -1.76 2.46
CA TYR A 133 -6.30 -1.47 1.83
C TYR A 133 -6.15 -1.23 0.32
N THR A 134 -7.17 -1.60 -0.45
CA THR A 134 -7.22 -1.32 -1.90
C THR A 134 -7.71 0.12 -2.12
N LEU A 135 -6.78 1.06 -2.25
CA LEU A 135 -7.13 2.46 -2.56
C LEU A 135 -7.50 2.59 -4.04
N GLN A 136 -8.61 3.27 -4.31
CA GLN A 136 -9.09 3.57 -5.66
C GLN A 136 -8.58 4.93 -6.13
N ALA A 137 -8.06 5.00 -7.35
CA ALA A 137 -7.71 6.27 -7.97
C ALA A 137 -8.97 7.14 -8.18
N GLY A 138 -8.89 8.43 -7.86
CA GLY A 138 -10.02 9.36 -7.94
C GLY A 138 -10.96 9.34 -6.72
N THR A 139 -10.73 8.47 -5.74
CA THR A 139 -11.46 8.46 -4.46
C THR A 139 -10.68 9.23 -3.40
N SER A 140 -11.40 10.03 -2.59
CA SER A 140 -10.82 10.73 -1.44
C SER A 140 -10.71 9.76 -0.27
N TYR A 141 -9.52 9.60 0.28
CA TYR A 141 -9.29 8.86 1.53
C TYR A 141 -8.67 9.78 2.56
N ILE A 142 -8.99 9.54 3.83
CA ILE A 142 -8.43 10.29 4.96
C ILE A 142 -7.85 9.27 5.94
N LEU A 143 -6.54 9.35 6.14
CA LEU A 143 -5.86 8.65 7.24
C LEU A 143 -5.88 9.57 8.46
N VAL A 144 -6.40 9.09 9.57
CA VAL A 144 -6.28 9.73 10.87
C VAL A 144 -5.23 9.00 11.68
N PHE A 145 -4.14 9.70 11.99
CA PHE A 145 -3.13 9.25 12.95
C PHE A 145 -3.52 9.73 14.35
N THR A 146 -3.46 8.83 15.33
CA THR A 146 -3.57 9.13 16.77
C THR A 146 -2.73 8.14 17.57
N THR A 147 -2.71 8.29 18.89
CA THR A 147 -2.09 7.35 19.84
C THR A 147 -3.11 6.41 20.46
N TYR A 148 -2.64 5.26 20.95
CA TYR A 148 -3.48 4.32 21.70
C TYR A 148 -3.88 4.89 23.07
N SER A 149 -2.96 5.53 23.79
CA SER A 149 -3.25 6.21 25.06
C SER A 149 -3.71 7.65 24.86
N SER A 150 -4.58 8.15 25.73
CA SER A 150 -5.13 9.51 25.68
C SER A 150 -4.10 10.55 26.12
N ASN A 151 -4.30 11.80 25.69
CA ASN A 151 -3.45 12.95 26.02
C ASN A 151 -1.95 12.79 25.66
N VAL A 152 -1.62 11.92 24.71
CA VAL A 152 -0.24 11.73 24.26
C VAL A 152 0.04 12.66 23.07
N MET A 153 1.12 13.44 23.22
CA MET A 153 1.73 14.25 22.18
C MET A 153 3.05 13.60 21.79
N THR A 154 3.33 13.50 20.49
CA THR A 154 4.50 12.76 20.01
C THR A 154 4.83 13.14 18.57
N PRO A 155 6.11 13.21 18.18
CA PRO A 155 6.49 13.17 16.78
C PRO A 155 6.15 11.80 16.19
N PHE A 156 5.76 11.78 14.93
CA PHE A 156 5.45 10.53 14.24
C PHE A 156 5.80 10.61 12.76
N SER A 157 5.92 9.45 12.14
CA SER A 157 6.00 9.30 10.69
C SER A 157 5.07 8.22 10.18
N ILE A 158 4.60 8.38 8.95
CA ILE A 158 3.81 7.38 8.22
C ILE A 158 4.63 6.95 7.01
N ASN A 159 4.75 5.64 6.85
CA ASN A 159 5.29 5.00 5.68
C ASN A 159 4.13 4.39 4.87
N VAL A 160 4.02 4.76 3.60
CA VAL A 160 3.03 4.19 2.68
C VAL A 160 3.75 3.47 1.56
N VAL A 161 3.48 2.18 1.41
CA VAL A 161 4.04 1.33 0.36
C VAL A 161 2.92 0.90 -0.59
N GLY A 162 3.12 1.10 -1.89
CA GLY A 162 2.14 0.65 -2.88
C GLY A 162 2.64 0.66 -4.33
N PRO A 163 1.75 0.50 -5.32
CA PRO A 163 2.11 0.42 -6.74
C PRO A 163 2.73 1.70 -7.31
N THR A 164 2.43 2.86 -6.72
CA THR A 164 2.95 4.19 -7.09
C THR A 164 3.11 5.07 -5.85
N SER A 165 3.76 6.22 -6.00
CA SER A 165 3.85 7.22 -4.93
C SER A 165 2.47 7.79 -4.58
N VAL A 166 2.29 8.15 -3.32
CA VAL A 166 1.04 8.69 -2.78
C VAL A 166 1.21 10.17 -2.48
N SER A 167 0.16 10.98 -2.69
CA SER A 167 0.12 12.35 -2.18
C SER A 167 -0.50 12.34 -0.79
N LEU A 168 0.25 12.81 0.21
CA LEU A 168 -0.17 12.92 1.60
C LEU A 168 -0.22 14.40 1.99
N ARG A 169 -1.38 14.88 2.43
CA ARG A 169 -1.57 16.30 2.78
C ARG A 169 -2.31 16.43 4.10
N ARG A 170 -1.72 17.16 5.05
CA ARG A 170 -2.40 17.52 6.31
C ARG A 170 -3.71 18.24 6.00
N MET A 171 -4.77 17.83 6.67
CA MET A 171 -6.08 18.48 6.61
C MET A 171 -6.29 19.36 7.83
N ASN A 172 -6.88 20.53 7.61
CA ASN A 172 -7.42 21.37 8.68
C ASN A 172 -8.89 20.99 8.85
N ILE A 173 -9.17 20.07 9.78
CA ILE A 173 -10.55 19.72 10.12
C ILE A 173 -11.04 20.78 11.11
N ILE A 174 -11.93 21.65 10.66
CA ILE A 174 -12.61 22.60 11.53
C ILE A 174 -13.65 21.80 12.31
N SER A 175 -13.44 21.65 13.61
CA SER A 175 -14.48 21.16 14.52
C SER A 175 -15.54 22.26 14.63
N THR A 176 -16.62 22.15 13.85
CA THR A 176 -17.83 22.97 14.03
C THR A 176 -18.69 22.41 15.15
#